data_AF-A0A1G8A0V8-F1
#
_entry.id   AF-A0A1G8A0V8-F1
#
_cell.length_a   1.000
_cell.length_b   1.000
_cell.length_c   1.000
_cell.angle_alpha   90.00
_cell.angle_beta   90.00
_cell.angle_gamma   90.00
#
_symmetry.space_group_name_H-M   'P 1'
#
loop_
_entity.id
_entity.type
_entity.pdbx_description
1 polymer ?
#
loop_
_entity_poly.entity_id
_entity_poly.type
_entity_poly.pdbx_seq_one_letter_code
_entity_poly.pdbx_strand_id
1 'polypeptide(L)'
;MDNIQLYNDFSMMHKYTEGFNDSFMNVTGCLLSMGPVYMYIDYALGKNQAWLGNDWNTAFAQGNPSAEWNARLNMNIGYYF
;
A
#
# COMPACT_ATOMS: atom_id res chain seq x y z
N MET A 1 8.66 17.29 -18.61
CA MET A 1 8.57 16.50 -17.37
C MET A 1 9.16 17.40 -16.33
N ASP A 2 8.30 17.88 -15.43
CA ASP A 2 8.54 19.11 -14.71
C ASP A 2 8.91 18.80 -13.26
N ASN A 3 8.33 17.73 -12.72
CA ASN A 3 8.70 17.22 -11.40
C ASN A 3 8.53 15.70 -11.34
N ILE A 4 9.38 15.06 -10.54
CA ILE A 4 9.22 13.70 -10.06
C ILE A 4 9.43 13.68 -8.56
N GLN A 5 8.43 13.21 -7.83
CA GLN A 5 8.52 12.99 -6.40
C GLN A 5 8.45 11.49 -6.15
N LEU A 6 9.55 10.93 -5.67
CA LEU A 6 9.62 9.54 -5.25
C LEU A 6 9.31 9.46 -3.76
N TYR A 7 8.56 8.44 -3.35
CA TYR A 7 8.26 8.19 -1.94
C TYR A 7 8.21 6.71 -1.62
N ASN A 8 8.40 6.43 -0.33
CA ASN A 8 8.22 5.12 0.27
C ASN A 8 7.52 5.29 1.63
N ASP A 9 6.30 4.79 1.71
CA ASP A 9 5.46 4.91 2.90
C ASP A 9 5.26 3.53 3.52
N PHE A 10 6.01 3.27 4.59
CA PHE A 10 5.90 2.06 5.39
C PHE A 10 5.04 2.29 6.63
N SER A 11 4.12 1.37 6.90
CA SER A 11 3.32 1.36 8.13
C SER A 11 3.13 -0.06 8.67
N MET A 12 2.97 -0.12 9.99
CA MET A 12 2.74 -1.34 10.74
C MET A 12 1.59 -1.10 11.73
N MET A 13 0.66 -2.05 11.79
CA MET A 13 -0.37 -2.10 12.82
C MET A 13 -0.02 -3.20 13.81
N HIS A 14 0.46 -2.78 14.99
CA HIS A 14 0.72 -3.67 16.11
C HIS A 14 -0.57 -4.14 16.77
N LYS A 15 -0.65 -5.42 17.09
CA LYS A 15 -1.80 -6.05 17.73
C LYS A 15 -1.44 -6.48 19.14
N TYR A 16 -2.14 -5.94 20.12
CA TYR A 16 -1.83 -6.13 21.54
C TYR A 16 -2.05 -7.57 22.03
N THR A 17 -3.04 -8.28 21.47
CA THR A 17 -3.41 -9.62 21.93
C THR A 17 -2.32 -10.63 21.59
N GLU A 18 -1.89 -11.42 22.57
CA GLU A 18 -0.89 -12.47 22.38
C GLU A 18 -1.34 -13.47 21.30
N GLY A 19 -0.40 -13.89 20.45
CA GLY A 19 -0.66 -14.80 19.33
C GLY A 19 -1.31 -14.14 18.11
N PHE A 20 -1.62 -12.85 18.16
CA PHE A 20 -2.07 -12.11 16.97
C PHE A 20 -0.87 -11.71 16.12
N ASN A 21 -1.08 -11.69 14.80
CA ASN A 21 -0.03 -11.41 13.83
C ASN A 21 -0.22 -10.03 13.23
N ASP A 22 0.75 -9.15 13.44
CA ASP A 22 0.72 -7.76 12.99
C ASP A 22 0.46 -7.63 11.49
N SER A 23 -0.13 -6.49 11.12
CA SER A 23 -0.40 -6.12 9.73
C SER A 23 0.63 -5.13 9.25
N PHE A 24 1.07 -5.29 8.01
CA PHE A 24 2.08 -4.43 7.39
C PHE A 24 1.58 -3.89 6.07
N MET A 25 1.97 -2.66 5.76
CA MET A 25 1.79 -2.05 4.46
C MET A 25 3.04 -1.27 4.07
N ASN A 26 3.47 -1.42 2.82
CA ASN A 26 4.57 -0.65 2.25
C ASN A 26 4.15 -0.16 0.86
N VAL A 27 4.05 1.15 0.66
CA VAL A 27 3.74 1.74 -0.64
C VAL A 27 4.98 2.44 -1.16
N THR A 28 5.54 1.92 -2.23
CA THR A 28 6.60 2.62 -2.98
C THR A 28 5.97 3.23 -4.21
N GLY A 29 6.13 4.53 -4.40
CA GLY A 29 5.45 5.20 -5.48
C GLY A 29 6.15 6.45 -5.98
N CYS A 30 5.55 7.04 -7.00
CA CYS A 30 5.94 8.33 -7.50
C CYS A 30 4.76 9.17 -7.97
N LEU A 31 4.92 10.49 -7.80
CA LEU A 31 4.11 11.50 -8.44
C LEU A 31 4.91 12.14 -9.58
N LEU A 32 4.34 12.10 -10.77
CA LEU A 32 4.88 12.72 -11.97
C LEU A 32 4.04 13.93 -12.35
N SER A 33 4.68 15.07 -12.59
CA SER A 33 4.03 16.28 -13.11
C SER A 33 4.62 16.65 -14.47
N MET A 34 3.76 16.82 -15.48
CA MET A 34 4.13 17.10 -16.86
C MET A 34 3.14 18.10 -17.47
N GLY A 35 3.34 19.39 -17.21
CA GLY A 35 2.42 20.47 -17.57
C GLY A 35 1.04 20.25 -16.93
N PRO A 36 -0.04 20.12 -17.74
CA PRO A 36 -1.39 19.87 -17.23
C PRO A 36 -1.58 18.43 -16.70
N VAL A 37 -0.66 17.50 -16.98
CA VAL A 37 -0.81 16.09 -16.61
C VAL A 37 -0.15 15.80 -15.26
N TYR A 38 -0.91 15.16 -14.37
CA TYR A 38 -0.43 14.62 -13.10
C TYR A 38 -0.70 13.13 -13.04
N MET A 39 0.30 12.34 -12.65
CA MET A 39 0.18 10.89 -12.57
C MET A 39 0.74 10.38 -11.25
N TYR A 40 -0.06 9.57 -10.54
CA TYR A 40 0.35 8.82 -9.36
C TYR A 40 0.57 7.37 -9.76
N ILE A 41 1.71 6.80 -9.41
CA ILE A 41 2.03 5.38 -9.61
C ILE A 41 2.45 4.79 -8.27
N ASP A 42 1.70 3.81 -7.78
CA ASP A 42 1.92 3.16 -6.49
C ASP A 42 2.08 1.65 -6.65
N TYR A 43 3.19 1.12 -6.13
CA TYR A 43 3.37 -0.29 -5.87
C TYR A 43 3.16 -0.55 -4.37
N ALA A 44 1.97 -1.05 -4.02
CA ALA A 44 1.56 -1.31 -2.65
C ALA A 44 1.74 -2.78 -2.28
N LEU A 45 2.45 -3.06 -1.20
CA LEU A 45 2.68 -4.37 -0.61
C LEU A 45 1.98 -4.47 0.75
N GLY A 46 1.33 -5.59 1.02
CA GLY A 46 0.63 -5.82 2.28
C GLY A 46 0.77 -7.25 2.80
N LYS A 47 0.99 -7.39 4.11
CA LYS A 47 0.95 -8.66 4.84
C LYS A 47 -0.08 -8.56 5.95
N ASN A 48 -0.96 -9.55 6.09
CA ASN A 48 -2.12 -9.47 6.99
C ASN A 48 -2.91 -8.16 6.78
N GLN A 49 -3.09 -7.74 5.52
CA GLN A 49 -3.69 -6.45 5.18
C GLN A 49 -4.90 -6.72 4.28
N ALA A 50 -6.11 -6.43 4.75
CA ALA A 50 -7.36 -6.85 4.08
C ALA A 50 -7.58 -6.15 2.73
N TRP A 51 -7.11 -4.91 2.58
CA TRP A 51 -7.24 -4.18 1.33
C TRP A 51 -6.32 -4.72 0.22
N LEU A 52 -5.15 -5.27 0.56
CA LEU A 52 -4.12 -5.74 -0.37
C LEU A 52 -4.13 -7.26 -0.57
N GLY A 53 -4.49 -8.02 0.47
CA GLY A 53 -4.64 -9.48 0.40
C GLY A 53 -6.10 -9.92 0.29
N ASN A 54 -6.30 -11.24 0.31
CA ASN A 54 -7.62 -11.85 0.13
C ASN A 54 -8.34 -12.21 1.44
N ASP A 55 -7.73 -11.97 2.60
CA ASP A 55 -8.35 -12.20 3.90
C ASP A 55 -9.03 -10.93 4.42
N TRP A 56 -10.35 -10.92 4.33
CA TRP A 56 -11.19 -9.81 4.78
C TRP A 56 -11.69 -9.97 6.22
N ASN A 57 -11.50 -11.14 6.83
CA ASN A 57 -12.06 -11.46 8.13
C ASN A 57 -11.02 -11.32 9.25
N THR A 58 -9.81 -11.85 9.03
CA THR A 58 -8.81 -11.94 10.12
C THR A 58 -7.60 -11.04 9.92
N ALA A 59 -7.37 -10.51 8.72
CA ALA A 59 -6.19 -9.70 8.40
C ALA A 59 -5.94 -8.56 9.40
N PHE A 60 -6.96 -7.79 9.79
CA PHE A 60 -6.84 -6.73 10.80
C PHE A 60 -7.21 -7.15 12.23
N ALA A 61 -7.63 -8.40 12.42
CA ALA A 61 -7.92 -9.01 13.72
C ALA A 61 -6.81 -10.01 14.08
N GLN A 62 -7.08 -11.31 14.24
CA GLN A 62 -6.07 -12.30 14.63
C GLN A 62 -4.84 -12.34 13.69
N GLY A 63 -5.04 -12.16 12.39
CA GLY A 63 -4.01 -12.32 11.37
C GLY A 63 -3.56 -13.78 11.21
N ASN A 64 -2.94 -14.07 10.06
CA ASN A 64 -2.37 -15.37 9.76
C ASN A 64 -0.85 -15.33 9.93
N PRO A 65 -0.24 -16.22 10.74
CA PRO A 65 1.21 -16.27 10.93
C PRO A 65 1.96 -16.63 9.63
N SER A 66 1.32 -17.40 8.76
CA SER A 66 1.82 -17.81 7.45
C SER A 66 1.32 -16.89 6.32
N ALA A 67 0.85 -15.68 6.64
CA ALA A 67 0.40 -14.74 5.62
C ALA A 67 1.52 -14.38 4.65
N GLU A 68 1.24 -14.51 3.36
CA GLU A 68 2.11 -14.04 2.30
C GLU A 68 1.96 -12.54 2.09
N TRP A 69 2.95 -11.93 1.45
CA TRP A 69 2.86 -10.57 0.97
C TRP A 69 2.04 -10.53 -0.32
N ASN A 70 1.05 -9.64 -0.35
CA ASN A 70 0.24 -9.39 -1.52
C ASN A 70 0.60 -8.03 -2.10
N ALA A 71 0.68 -7.95 -3.43
CA ALA A 71 1.05 -6.74 -4.15
C ALA A 71 -0.15 -6.21 -4.96
N ARG A 72 -0.28 -4.88 -5.01
CA ARG A 72 -1.21 -4.18 -5.90
C ARG A 72 -0.49 -3.01 -6.56
N LEU A 73 -0.63 -2.90 -7.87
CA LEU A 73 -0.22 -1.73 -8.63
C LEU A 73 -1.44 -0.82 -8.83
N ASN A 74 -1.35 0.43 -8.36
CA ASN A 74 -2.36 1.46 -8.59
C ASN A 74 -1.74 2.59 -9.43
N MET A 75 -2.47 3.03 -10.45
CA MET A 75 -2.08 4.17 -11.26
C MET A 75 -3.29 5.10 -11.44
N ASN A 76 -3.10 6.38 -11.16
CA ASN A 76 -4.12 7.41 -11.38
C ASN A 76 -3.54 8.52 -12.26
N ILE A 77 -4.30 8.97 -13.25
CA ILE A 77 -3.88 10.02 -14.19
C ILE A 77 -4.95 11.11 -14.19
N GLY A 78 -4.53 12.35 -13.97
CA GLY A 78 -5.35 13.55 -14.05
C GLY A 78 -4.80 14.53 -15.08
N TYR A 79 -5.71 15.26 -15.72
CA TYR A 79 -5.38 16.38 -16.61
C TYR A 79 -6.08 17.64 -16.08
N TYR A 80 -5.32 18.69 -15.80
CA TYR A 80 -5.78 19.94 -15.21
C TYR A 80 -5.51 21.09 -16.17
N PHE A 81 -6.54 21.91 -16.42
CA PHE A 81 -6.53 23.05 -17.34
C PHE A 81 -6.37 24.38 -16.61
#